data_AF-A0A4V0HV21-F1
#
_entry.id   AF-A0A4V0HV21-F1
#
_cell.length_a   1.000
_cell.length_b   1.000
_cell.length_c   1.000
_cell.angle_alpha   90.00
_cell.angle_beta   90.00
_cell.angle_gamma   90.00
#
_symmetry.space_group_name_H-M   'P 1'
#
loop_
_entity.id
_entity.type
_entity.pdbx_description
1 polymer ?
#
loop_
_entity_poly.entity_id
_entity_poly.type
_entity_poly.pdbx_seq_one_letter_code
_entity_poly.pdbx_strand_id
1 'polypeptide(L)'
;MSRLGRLVPRRRAALLLVCAAGAVAGAGAWYLWPTSAPVPVWAADYEVTARPPEALAPGTVVGTGPPDGWSHLVIKSLPRVRPGTEAQVPPLARSQTVRMTRWMFTAFAADVRPETRGAETRYHLRAIGLGLGTSVGGRDVVVTPETAAAHGVRLDWITRQILTKGYQTQRLAVVVVQSPTFAVLDTPVWFRCGEANKLIRYRYALLVDAPTGRLDVVLWPLEAGGCFAAPPAVRMSPNAIDPAELVPDPKGFDALGIASDSTFGVDRLPTPSTPVSLPGDLRPLAEQTRFTPDEARALEAALRDVVKLRE
;
A
#
# COMPACT_ATOMS: atom_id res chain seq x y z
N MET A 1 33.30 35.62 -87.35
CA MET A 1 32.02 34.86 -87.46
C MET A 1 32.13 33.59 -86.63
N SER A 2 30.99 33.02 -86.22
CA SER A 2 30.77 31.82 -85.38
C SER A 2 30.75 32.00 -83.85
N ARG A 3 29.53 32.24 -83.33
CA ARG A 3 29.11 31.88 -81.97
C ARG A 3 28.26 30.60 -82.05
N LEU A 4 28.74 29.53 -81.41
CA LEU A 4 27.98 28.32 -81.09
C LEU A 4 27.19 28.57 -79.79
N GLY A 5 25.85 28.60 -79.89
CA GLY A 5 24.94 28.64 -78.75
C GLY A 5 24.59 27.23 -78.28
N ARG A 6 24.87 26.94 -77.00
CA ARG A 6 24.47 25.69 -76.32
C ARG A 6 23.02 25.79 -75.85
N LEU A 7 22.19 24.83 -76.28
CA LEU A 7 20.87 24.54 -75.72
C LEU A 7 21.02 23.56 -74.55
N VAL A 8 20.60 23.97 -73.35
CA VAL A 8 20.45 23.08 -72.18
C VAL A 8 19.00 22.59 -72.11
N PRO A 9 18.72 21.29 -71.87
CA PRO A 9 17.40 20.72 -72.08
C PRO A 9 16.47 20.88 -70.87
N ARG A 10 15.29 21.44 -71.12
CA ARG A 10 14.15 21.69 -70.21
C ARG A 10 13.58 20.48 -69.45
N ARG A 11 14.10 19.25 -69.64
CA ARG A 11 13.52 18.03 -69.06
C ARG A 11 13.86 17.78 -67.59
N ARG A 12 14.88 18.42 -67.02
CA ARG A 12 15.26 18.22 -65.60
C ARG A 12 14.41 19.03 -64.60
N ALA A 13 13.76 20.11 -65.03
CA ALA A 13 12.97 20.97 -64.14
C ALA A 13 11.60 20.37 -63.78
N ALA A 14 10.98 19.59 -64.69
CA ALA A 14 9.66 19.00 -64.45
C ALA A 14 9.70 17.83 -63.45
N LEU A 15 10.80 17.07 -63.39
CA LEU A 15 10.92 15.94 -62.46
C LEU A 15 11.10 16.38 -60.99
N LEU A 16 11.72 17.54 -60.76
CA LEU A 16 11.93 18.07 -59.39
C LEU A 16 10.63 18.62 -58.75
N LEU A 17 9.66 19.09 -59.55
CA LEU A 17 8.38 19.60 -59.05
C LEU A 17 7.41 18.48 -58.61
N VAL A 18 7.46 17.31 -59.24
CA VAL A 18 6.60 16.17 -58.87
C VAL A 18 7.06 15.52 -57.55
N CYS A 19 8.37 15.45 -57.31
CA CYS A 19 8.90 14.94 -56.04
C CYS A 19 8.60 15.88 -54.85
N ALA A 20 8.59 17.19 -55.06
CA ALA A 20 8.27 18.16 -54.01
C ALA A 20 6.78 18.10 -53.58
N ALA A 21 5.86 17.89 -54.52
CA ALA A 21 4.43 17.77 -54.21
C ALA A 21 4.08 16.48 -53.43
N GLY A 22 4.75 15.35 -53.74
CA GLY A 22 4.57 14.08 -53.01
C GLY A 22 5.06 14.13 -51.56
N ALA A 23 6.14 14.87 -51.29
CA ALA A 23 6.69 15.02 -49.94
C ALA A 23 5.80 15.87 -49.01
N VAL A 24 5.12 16.89 -49.55
CA VAL A 24 4.19 17.73 -48.75
C VAL A 24 2.90 16.98 -48.42
N ALA A 25 2.40 16.13 -49.33
CA ALA A 25 1.23 15.29 -49.07
C ALA A 25 1.52 14.18 -48.02
N GLY A 26 2.73 13.59 -48.04
CA GLY A 26 3.15 12.60 -47.05
C GLY A 26 3.36 13.17 -45.65
N ALA A 27 3.90 14.40 -45.55
CA ALA A 27 4.09 15.08 -44.26
C ALA A 27 2.76 15.52 -43.61
N GLY A 28 1.78 15.97 -44.41
CA GLY A 28 0.45 16.34 -43.91
C GLY A 28 -0.33 15.15 -43.34
N ALA A 29 -0.19 13.97 -43.95
CA ALA A 29 -0.84 12.74 -43.47
C ALA A 29 -0.28 12.23 -42.13
N TRP A 30 1.02 12.41 -41.87
CA TRP A 30 1.64 12.01 -40.60
C TRP A 30 1.24 12.92 -39.43
N TYR A 31 0.99 14.21 -39.67
CA TYR A 31 0.48 15.15 -38.67
C TYR A 31 -1.01 14.97 -38.34
N LEU A 32 -1.77 14.33 -39.23
CA LEU A 32 -3.19 14.02 -39.03
C LEU A 32 -3.43 12.60 -38.52
N TRP A 33 -2.38 11.77 -38.41
CA TRP A 33 -2.52 10.47 -37.76
C TRP A 33 -2.76 10.69 -36.27
N PRO A 34 -3.86 10.16 -35.69
CA PRO A 34 -4.11 10.29 -34.26
C PRO A 34 -2.90 9.74 -33.50
N THR A 35 -2.12 10.64 -32.89
CA THR A 35 -0.87 10.32 -32.20
C THR A 35 -1.09 9.60 -30.87
N SER A 36 -2.34 9.37 -30.49
CA SER A 36 -2.71 8.64 -29.29
C SER A 36 -3.66 7.52 -29.67
N ALA A 37 -3.21 6.28 -29.50
CA ALA A 37 -4.12 5.14 -29.51
C ALA A 37 -5.27 5.41 -28.51
N PRO A 38 -6.51 5.05 -28.84
CA PRO A 38 -7.63 5.24 -27.92
C PRO A 38 -7.33 4.55 -26.60
N VAL A 39 -7.60 5.24 -25.49
CA VAL A 39 -7.43 4.69 -24.14
C VAL A 39 -8.29 3.44 -24.03
N PRO A 40 -7.73 2.27 -23.67
CA PRO A 40 -8.51 1.06 -23.55
C PRO A 40 -9.60 1.20 -22.47
N VAL A 41 -10.75 0.56 -22.67
CA VAL A 41 -11.91 0.63 -21.74
C VAL A 41 -11.53 0.22 -20.32
N TRP A 42 -10.66 -0.77 -20.17
CA TRP A 42 -10.19 -1.26 -18.86
C TRP A 42 -9.38 -0.22 -18.08
N ALA A 43 -8.81 0.80 -18.73
CA ALA A 43 -7.97 1.79 -18.05
C ALA A 43 -8.79 2.64 -17.07
N ALA A 44 -10.08 2.83 -17.36
CA ALA A 44 -11.01 3.51 -16.45
C ALA A 44 -11.32 2.69 -15.18
N ASP A 45 -11.01 1.39 -15.16
CA ASP A 45 -11.22 0.54 -13.98
C ASP A 45 -10.15 0.76 -12.91
N TYR A 46 -9.02 1.42 -13.24
CA TYR A 46 -7.93 1.66 -12.30
C TYR A 46 -7.89 3.13 -11.89
N GLU A 47 -8.31 3.40 -10.65
CA GLU A 47 -8.07 4.66 -9.97
C GLU A 47 -6.64 4.68 -9.42
N VAL A 48 -5.80 5.55 -9.98
CA VAL A 48 -4.38 5.70 -9.60
C VAL A 48 -4.10 7.02 -8.88
N THR A 49 -5.15 7.77 -8.53
CA THR A 49 -5.01 8.94 -7.66
C THR A 49 -4.90 8.51 -6.20
N ALA A 50 -3.77 8.87 -5.59
CA ALA A 50 -3.50 8.62 -4.18
C ALA A 50 -4.61 9.20 -3.28
N ARG A 51 -5.17 8.37 -2.39
CA ARG A 51 -6.22 8.77 -1.44
C ARG A 51 -6.06 8.10 -0.07
N PRO A 52 -6.51 8.73 1.02
CA PRO A 52 -6.49 8.07 2.32
C PRO A 52 -7.47 6.87 2.34
N PRO A 53 -7.17 5.80 3.09
CA PRO A 53 -8.13 4.75 3.36
C PRO A 53 -9.29 5.26 4.23
N GLU A 54 -10.41 4.53 4.25
CA GLU A 54 -11.50 4.82 5.18
C GLU A 54 -11.06 4.58 6.62
N ALA A 55 -11.67 5.32 7.57
CA ALA A 55 -11.49 5.02 8.98
C ALA A 55 -12.50 3.94 9.41
N LEU A 56 -12.05 2.95 10.19
CA LEU A 56 -12.98 2.12 10.94
C LEU A 56 -13.76 2.99 11.93
N ALA A 57 -15.08 2.80 11.98
CA ALA A 57 -15.93 3.61 12.83
C ALA A 57 -15.59 3.40 14.33
N PRO A 58 -15.56 4.46 15.15
CA PRO A 58 -15.47 4.31 16.60
C PRO A 58 -16.58 3.40 17.14
N GLY A 59 -16.23 2.53 18.10
CA GLY A 59 -17.12 1.50 18.61
C GLY A 59 -17.09 0.18 17.84
N THR A 60 -16.40 0.11 16.68
CA THR A 60 -16.19 -1.15 15.97
C THR A 60 -15.43 -2.14 16.85
N VAL A 61 -16.02 -3.31 17.09
CA VAL A 61 -15.37 -4.41 17.82
C VAL A 61 -14.56 -5.23 16.84
N VAL A 62 -13.27 -5.41 17.10
CA VAL A 62 -12.36 -6.18 16.25
C VAL A 62 -11.91 -7.42 16.99
N GLY A 63 -12.49 -8.57 16.62
CA GLY A 63 -12.16 -9.87 17.19
C GLY A 63 -10.99 -10.56 16.47
N THR A 64 -11.15 -11.84 16.18
CA THR A 64 -10.24 -12.68 15.38
C THR A 64 -10.77 -12.93 13.96
N GLY A 65 -11.79 -12.18 13.55
CA GLY A 65 -12.42 -12.29 12.24
C GLY A 65 -12.87 -10.91 11.75
N PRO A 66 -13.58 -10.85 10.62
CA PRO A 66 -14.07 -9.60 10.05
C PRO A 66 -14.93 -8.83 11.07
N PRO A 67 -14.66 -7.52 11.30
CA PRO A 67 -15.52 -6.70 12.14
C PRO A 67 -16.87 -6.45 11.47
N ASP A 68 -17.90 -6.18 12.27
CA ASP A 68 -19.25 -5.90 11.75
C ASP A 68 -19.24 -4.80 10.68
N GLY A 69 -19.94 -5.05 9.59
CA GLY A 69 -19.99 -4.15 8.43
C GLY A 69 -18.82 -4.31 7.45
N TRP A 70 -17.81 -5.13 7.76
CA TRP A 70 -16.68 -5.44 6.87
C TRP A 70 -16.68 -6.93 6.53
N SER A 71 -16.33 -7.30 5.30
CA SER A 71 -16.31 -8.72 4.91
C SER A 71 -14.99 -9.43 5.25
N HIS A 72 -13.90 -8.69 5.45
CA HIS A 72 -12.58 -9.28 5.74
C HIS A 72 -11.84 -8.51 6.84
N LEU A 73 -11.23 -9.24 7.78
CA LEU A 73 -10.12 -8.71 8.58
C LEU A 73 -8.81 -9.05 7.85
N VAL A 74 -8.06 -8.03 7.45
CA VAL A 74 -6.75 -8.23 6.80
C VAL A 74 -5.70 -8.52 7.86
N ILE A 75 -5.60 -7.64 8.86
CA ILE A 75 -4.70 -7.82 10.00
C ILE A 75 -5.20 -7.05 11.22
N LYS A 76 -5.03 -7.66 12.39
CA LYS A 76 -5.07 -7.00 13.69
C LYS A 76 -3.69 -7.12 14.34
N SER A 77 -3.03 -5.98 14.52
CA SER A 77 -1.72 -5.89 15.14
C SER A 77 -1.88 -5.55 16.62
N LEU A 78 -1.22 -6.33 17.49
CA LEU A 78 -1.27 -6.25 18.95
C LEU A 78 0.12 -5.95 19.53
N PRO A 79 0.64 -4.70 19.37
CA PRO A 79 2.00 -4.37 19.72
C PRO A 79 2.38 -4.77 21.15
N ARG A 80 3.60 -5.29 21.30
CA ARG A 80 4.21 -5.58 22.61
C ARG A 80 5.71 -5.47 22.52
N VAL A 81 6.37 -5.05 23.59
CA VAL A 81 7.84 -5.23 23.69
C VAL A 81 8.18 -6.70 23.50
N ARG A 82 9.17 -6.96 22.65
CA ARG A 82 9.67 -8.30 22.38
C ARG A 82 10.17 -8.97 23.68
N PRO A 83 9.77 -10.22 23.95
CA PRO A 83 10.33 -10.98 25.05
C PRO A 83 11.86 -11.04 24.96
N GLY A 84 12.54 -10.69 26.05
CA GLY A 84 14.00 -10.71 26.15
C GLY A 84 14.70 -9.40 25.80
N THR A 85 13.98 -8.37 25.32
CA THR A 85 14.55 -7.05 25.04
C THR A 85 14.12 -5.98 26.04
N GLU A 86 13.37 -6.33 27.09
CA GLU A 86 12.84 -5.36 28.07
C GLU A 86 13.95 -4.63 28.84
N ALA A 87 15.12 -5.26 28.99
CA ALA A 87 16.29 -4.65 29.61
C ALA A 87 16.81 -3.41 28.84
N GLN A 88 16.51 -3.30 27.55
CA GLN A 88 16.85 -2.16 26.69
C GLN A 88 15.99 -0.92 26.99
N VAL A 89 14.88 -1.10 27.73
CA VAL A 89 14.06 0.00 28.24
C VAL A 89 14.66 0.50 29.56
N PRO A 90 14.81 1.84 29.77
CA PRO A 90 15.34 2.41 31.00
C PRO A 90 14.65 1.86 32.25
N PRO A 91 15.40 1.47 33.31
CA PRO A 91 14.83 0.80 34.48
C PRO A 91 13.66 1.55 35.13
N LEU A 92 13.76 2.89 35.22
CA LEU A 92 12.73 3.75 35.83
C LEU A 92 11.40 3.76 35.03
N ALA A 93 11.46 3.57 33.72
CA ALA A 93 10.30 3.61 32.83
C ALA A 93 9.82 2.21 32.41
N ARG A 94 10.59 1.15 32.66
CA ARG A 94 10.40 -0.18 32.07
C ARG A 94 9.00 -0.74 32.25
N SER A 95 8.50 -0.82 33.48
CA SER A 95 7.18 -1.43 33.75
C SER A 95 6.04 -0.67 33.06
N GLN A 96 6.11 0.67 33.13
CA GLN A 96 5.12 1.55 32.51
C GLN A 96 5.16 1.40 31.00
N THR A 97 6.34 1.53 30.39
CA THR A 97 6.54 1.47 28.95
C THR A 97 6.11 0.12 28.38
N VAL A 98 6.55 -0.99 28.99
CA VAL A 98 6.14 -2.34 28.57
C VAL A 98 4.61 -2.49 28.63
N ARG A 99 3.96 -2.02 29.70
CA ARG A 99 2.50 -2.04 29.79
C ARG A 99 1.84 -1.18 28.72
N MET A 100 2.36 0.03 28.49
CA MET A 100 1.79 0.98 27.54
C MET A 100 1.94 0.55 26.09
N THR A 101 2.98 -0.20 25.72
CA THR A 101 3.10 -0.74 24.35
C THR A 101 1.92 -1.64 23.97
N ARG A 102 1.31 -2.32 24.94
CA ARG A 102 0.16 -3.23 24.74
C ARG A 102 -1.19 -2.53 24.80
N TRP A 103 -1.21 -1.25 25.10
CA TRP A 103 -2.47 -0.54 25.39
C TRP A 103 -3.30 -0.31 24.12
N MET A 104 -2.65 -0.14 22.98
CA MET A 104 -3.32 0.14 21.70
C MET A 104 -3.10 -1.01 20.73
N PHE A 105 -4.10 -1.29 19.89
CA PHE A 105 -3.98 -2.15 18.71
C PHE A 105 -4.24 -1.37 17.43
N THR A 106 -3.77 -1.90 16.31
CA THR A 106 -4.13 -1.42 14.96
C THR A 106 -4.96 -2.48 14.25
N ALA A 107 -6.02 -2.07 13.57
CA ALA A 107 -6.84 -2.94 12.74
C ALA A 107 -6.90 -2.44 11.30
N PHE A 108 -6.81 -3.38 10.38
CA PHE A 108 -6.99 -3.19 8.95
C PHE A 108 -8.03 -4.20 8.46
N ALA A 109 -9.16 -3.69 7.96
CA ALA A 109 -10.21 -4.45 7.33
C ALA A 109 -10.36 -4.10 5.84
N ALA A 110 -10.94 -5.01 5.08
CA ALA A 110 -11.32 -4.79 3.69
C ALA A 110 -12.80 -5.15 3.50
N ASP A 111 -13.46 -4.39 2.63
CA ASP A 111 -14.87 -4.60 2.33
C ASP A 111 -15.04 -5.01 0.87
N VAL A 112 -15.11 -6.32 0.68
CA VAL A 112 -15.48 -6.99 -0.56
C VAL A 112 -16.99 -7.24 -0.58
N ARG A 113 -17.68 -6.78 -1.64
CA ARG A 113 -19.14 -6.86 -1.78
C ARG A 113 -19.54 -7.62 -3.04
N PRO A 114 -20.63 -8.41 -2.99
CA PRO A 114 -21.24 -8.97 -4.20
C PRO A 114 -21.95 -7.88 -5.00
N GLU A 115 -21.89 -7.99 -6.32
CA GLU A 115 -22.66 -7.25 -7.30
C GLU A 115 -23.30 -8.26 -8.26
N THR A 116 -24.62 -8.31 -8.27
CA THR A 116 -25.38 -9.21 -9.14
C THR A 116 -25.79 -8.47 -10.40
N ARG A 117 -25.37 -8.96 -11.58
CA ARG A 117 -25.78 -8.47 -12.89
C ARG A 117 -26.41 -9.63 -13.68
N GLY A 118 -27.75 -9.63 -13.74
CA GLY A 118 -28.49 -10.74 -14.34
C GLY A 118 -28.35 -12.02 -13.52
N ALA A 119 -27.85 -13.09 -14.15
CA ALA A 119 -27.63 -14.40 -13.49
C ALA A 119 -26.24 -14.54 -12.84
N GLU A 120 -25.32 -13.60 -13.08
CA GLU A 120 -23.96 -13.67 -12.52
C GLU A 120 -23.81 -12.79 -11.29
N THR A 121 -23.18 -13.33 -10.24
CA THR A 121 -22.69 -12.55 -9.10
C THR A 121 -21.18 -12.44 -9.21
N ARG A 122 -20.67 -11.20 -9.13
CA ARG A 122 -19.25 -10.89 -9.09
C ARG A 122 -18.94 -10.11 -7.81
N TYR A 123 -17.76 -10.29 -7.26
CA TYR A 123 -17.34 -9.60 -6.05
C TYR A 123 -16.34 -8.50 -6.40
N HIS A 124 -16.48 -7.35 -5.73
CA HIS A 124 -15.58 -6.22 -5.89
C HIS A 124 -15.14 -5.63 -4.54
N LEU A 125 -13.95 -5.03 -4.51
CA LEU A 125 -13.40 -4.29 -3.38
C LEU A 125 -14.03 -2.90 -3.31
N ARG A 126 -14.97 -2.71 -2.39
CA ARG A 126 -15.57 -1.41 -2.10
C ARG A 126 -14.57 -0.49 -1.41
N ALA A 127 -13.96 -0.98 -0.34
CA ALA A 127 -13.15 -0.13 0.54
C ALA A 127 -12.10 -0.87 1.35
N ILE A 128 -11.17 -0.07 1.89
CA ILE A 128 -10.12 -0.44 2.83
C ILE A 128 -10.30 0.44 4.07
N GLY A 129 -10.38 -0.17 5.24
CA GLY A 129 -10.59 0.49 6.52
C GLY A 129 -9.40 0.32 7.46
N LEU A 130 -8.92 1.42 8.05
CA LEU A 130 -7.91 1.40 9.11
C LEU A 130 -8.45 2.00 10.40
N GLY A 131 -8.07 1.44 11.55
CA GLY A 131 -8.46 1.95 12.85
C GLY A 131 -7.47 1.63 13.96
N LEU A 132 -7.47 2.45 15.00
CA LEU A 132 -6.75 2.20 16.24
C LEU A 132 -7.76 1.96 17.35
N GLY A 133 -7.40 1.10 18.29
CA GLY A 133 -8.30 0.77 19.38
C GLY A 133 -7.58 0.32 20.63
N THR A 134 -8.36 -0.01 21.65
CA THR A 134 -7.88 -0.56 22.92
C THR A 134 -8.87 -1.60 23.44
N SER A 135 -8.51 -2.30 24.52
CA SER A 135 -9.38 -3.30 25.14
C SER A 135 -10.35 -2.65 26.14
N VAL A 136 -11.64 -2.92 25.97
CA VAL A 136 -12.75 -2.46 26.81
C VAL A 136 -13.58 -3.67 27.25
N GLY A 137 -13.52 -4.00 28.54
CA GLY A 137 -14.24 -5.15 29.08
C GLY A 137 -13.88 -6.47 28.39
N GLY A 138 -12.60 -6.65 28.03
CA GLY A 138 -12.09 -7.83 27.34
C GLY A 138 -12.39 -7.89 25.83
N ARG A 139 -12.94 -6.82 25.25
CA ARG A 139 -13.17 -6.71 23.80
C ARG A 139 -12.31 -5.60 23.22
N ASP A 140 -11.75 -5.83 22.06
CA ASP A 140 -10.90 -4.84 21.40
C ASP A 140 -11.77 -3.93 20.52
N VAL A 141 -11.82 -2.65 20.90
CA VAL A 141 -12.75 -1.66 20.33
C VAL A 141 -11.97 -0.51 19.71
N VAL A 142 -12.31 -0.16 18.47
CA VAL A 142 -11.79 1.03 17.78
C VAL A 142 -12.27 2.29 18.50
N VAL A 143 -11.35 3.20 18.83
CA VAL A 143 -11.65 4.45 19.53
C VAL A 143 -10.78 5.58 19.01
N THR A 144 -11.30 6.81 19.03
CA THR A 144 -10.51 8.04 18.81
C THR A 144 -10.30 8.80 20.13
N PRO A 145 -9.35 9.76 20.19
CA PRO A 145 -9.21 10.61 21.37
C PRO A 145 -10.52 11.31 21.80
N GLU A 146 -11.39 11.61 20.84
CA GLU A 146 -12.66 12.30 21.05
C GLU A 146 -13.80 11.36 21.47
N THR A 147 -13.77 10.10 21.02
CA THR A 147 -14.87 9.13 21.20
C THR A 147 -14.62 8.08 22.29
N ALA A 148 -13.37 7.96 22.76
CA ALA A 148 -12.95 6.98 23.75
C ALA A 148 -13.88 6.89 24.97
N ALA A 149 -14.28 8.03 25.56
CA ALA A 149 -15.15 8.06 26.73
C ALA A 149 -16.54 7.46 26.46
N ALA A 150 -17.12 7.72 25.28
CA ALA A 150 -18.42 7.17 24.88
C ALA A 150 -18.37 5.64 24.71
N HIS A 151 -17.18 5.08 24.48
CA HIS A 151 -16.94 3.65 24.36
C HIS A 151 -16.30 3.05 25.62
N GLY A 152 -16.41 3.71 26.78
CA GLY A 152 -15.97 3.16 28.07
C GLY A 152 -14.47 3.23 28.34
N VAL A 153 -13.71 4.01 27.55
CA VAL A 153 -12.27 4.21 27.72
C VAL A 153 -12.01 5.56 28.39
N ARG A 154 -11.38 5.54 29.57
CA ARG A 154 -10.88 6.76 30.21
C ARG A 154 -9.44 7.02 29.77
N LEU A 155 -9.25 8.04 28.94
CA LEU A 155 -7.93 8.48 28.52
C LEU A 155 -7.34 9.45 29.55
N ASP A 156 -6.20 9.08 30.12
CA ASP A 156 -5.30 10.04 30.77
C ASP A 156 -4.48 10.81 29.72
N TRP A 157 -3.63 11.73 30.17
CA TRP A 157 -2.80 12.53 29.26
C TRP A 157 -1.87 11.65 28.41
N ILE A 158 -1.29 10.57 28.96
CA ILE A 158 -0.34 9.70 28.26
C ILE A 158 -1.05 8.89 27.16
N THR A 159 -2.13 8.19 27.52
CA THR A 159 -2.94 7.39 26.59
C THR A 159 -3.57 8.23 25.50
N ARG A 160 -4.01 9.46 25.82
CA ARG A 160 -4.47 10.43 24.81
C ARG A 160 -3.37 10.80 23.83
N GLN A 161 -2.15 11.06 24.30
CA GLN A 161 -1.00 11.37 23.44
C GLN A 161 -0.62 10.18 22.55
N ILE A 162 -0.60 8.96 23.10
CA ILE A 162 -0.32 7.73 22.34
C ILE A 162 -1.33 7.58 21.19
N LEU A 163 -2.63 7.66 21.49
CA LEU A 163 -3.67 7.51 20.47
C LEU A 163 -3.64 8.63 19.43
N THR A 164 -3.39 9.87 19.86
CA THR A 164 -3.26 11.03 18.96
C THR A 164 -2.10 10.85 17.97
N LYS A 165 -0.91 10.48 18.47
CA LYS A 165 0.26 10.19 17.64
C LYS A 165 0.03 8.99 16.73
N GLY A 166 -0.58 7.93 17.25
CA GLY A 166 -0.98 6.77 16.47
C GLY A 166 -1.82 7.18 15.25
N TYR A 167 -2.86 8.00 15.43
CA TYR A 167 -3.68 8.48 14.32
C TYR A 167 -2.96 9.47 13.40
N GLN A 168 -2.02 10.27 13.91
CA GLN A 168 -1.15 11.11 13.07
C GLN A 168 -0.28 10.25 12.15
N THR A 169 0.33 9.19 12.68
CA THR A 169 1.09 8.22 11.88
C THR A 169 0.16 7.48 10.91
N GLN A 170 -0.96 6.93 11.36
CA GLN A 170 -1.90 6.21 10.49
C GLN A 170 -2.41 7.07 9.32
N ARG A 171 -2.55 8.39 9.50
CA ARG A 171 -2.93 9.33 8.43
C ARG A 171 -1.91 9.45 7.29
N LEU A 172 -0.69 8.94 7.47
CA LEU A 172 0.29 8.82 6.38
C LEU A 172 0.03 7.61 5.49
N ALA A 173 -0.91 6.72 5.85
CA ALA A 173 -1.32 5.62 5.00
C ALA A 173 -2.07 6.12 3.75
N VAL A 174 -1.82 5.47 2.62
CA VAL A 174 -2.32 5.92 1.31
C VAL A 174 -2.66 4.72 0.43
N VAL A 175 -3.86 4.74 -0.13
CA VAL A 175 -4.26 3.84 -1.23
C VAL A 175 -3.75 4.49 -2.52
N VAL A 176 -2.79 3.85 -3.18
CA VAL A 176 -2.11 4.37 -4.37
C VAL A 176 -2.70 3.85 -5.68
N VAL A 177 -3.37 2.70 -5.62
CA VAL A 177 -4.08 2.08 -6.74
C VAL A 177 -5.35 1.44 -6.19
N GLN A 178 -6.45 1.57 -6.91
CA GLN A 178 -7.65 0.77 -6.68
C GLN A 178 -8.37 0.44 -7.99
N SER A 179 -8.81 -0.80 -8.12
CA SER A 179 -9.74 -1.29 -9.12
C SER A 179 -10.85 -2.09 -8.42
N PRO A 180 -11.87 -2.59 -9.14
CA PRO A 180 -12.88 -3.46 -8.56
C PRO A 180 -12.29 -4.71 -7.92
N THR A 181 -11.14 -5.22 -8.34
CA THR A 181 -10.59 -6.48 -7.81
C THR A 181 -9.18 -6.37 -7.25
N PHE A 182 -8.64 -5.16 -7.18
CA PHE A 182 -7.28 -4.91 -6.75
C PHE A 182 -7.15 -3.60 -5.99
N ALA A 183 -6.27 -3.55 -5.01
CA ALA A 183 -5.80 -2.30 -4.45
C ALA A 183 -4.39 -2.42 -3.90
N VAL A 184 -3.71 -1.28 -3.84
CA VAL A 184 -2.40 -1.16 -3.20
C VAL A 184 -2.50 -0.11 -2.10
N LEU A 185 -2.23 -0.53 -0.86
CA LEU A 185 -2.19 0.33 0.32
C LEU A 185 -0.77 0.39 0.86
N ASP A 186 -0.22 1.60 0.98
CA ASP A 186 1.02 1.84 1.69
C ASP A 186 0.71 2.33 3.11
N THR A 187 1.33 1.72 4.12
CA THR A 187 1.18 2.11 5.53
C THR A 187 2.55 2.38 6.15
N PRO A 188 2.70 3.40 6.99
CA PRO A 188 3.96 3.64 7.69
C PRO A 188 4.17 2.61 8.81
N VAL A 189 5.41 2.18 8.98
CA VAL A 189 5.81 1.31 10.09
C VAL A 189 7.21 1.65 10.56
N TRP A 190 7.40 1.69 11.87
CA TRP A 190 8.74 1.75 12.46
C TRP A 190 9.36 0.36 12.36
N PHE A 191 10.44 0.25 11.60
CA PHE A 191 11.13 -1.00 11.35
C PHE A 191 12.58 -0.95 11.85
N ARG A 192 13.04 -2.02 12.48
CA ARG A 192 14.42 -2.16 12.97
C ARG A 192 15.36 -2.43 11.81
N CYS A 193 16.26 -1.49 11.56
CA CYS A 193 17.24 -1.51 10.48
C CYS A 193 18.66 -1.53 11.06
N GLY A 194 19.18 -2.74 11.29
CA GLY A 194 20.40 -2.91 12.07
C GLY A 194 20.17 -2.42 13.50
N GLU A 195 20.93 -1.39 13.91
CA GLU A 195 20.89 -0.87 15.28
C GLU A 195 19.95 0.33 15.51
N ALA A 196 19.19 0.74 14.50
CA ALA A 196 18.26 1.88 14.62
C ALA A 196 16.88 1.54 14.05
N ASN A 197 15.84 2.15 14.62
CA ASN A 197 14.50 2.08 14.05
C ASN A 197 14.29 3.20 13.02
N LYS A 198 13.76 2.83 11.85
CA LYS A 198 13.47 3.76 10.75
C LYS A 198 12.00 3.64 10.36
N LEU A 199 11.39 4.76 10.01
CA LEU A 199 10.06 4.76 9.42
C LEU A 199 10.17 4.31 7.97
N ILE A 200 9.62 3.15 7.65
CA ILE A 200 9.51 2.63 6.28
C ILE A 200 8.03 2.50 5.91
N ARG A 201 7.74 2.09 4.68
CA ARG A 201 6.36 1.75 4.28
C ARG A 201 6.21 0.25 4.12
N TYR A 202 5.13 -0.29 4.65
CA TYR A 202 4.60 -1.60 4.29
C TYR A 202 3.56 -1.42 3.19
N ARG A 203 3.78 -2.09 2.05
CA ARG A 203 2.87 -2.13 0.93
C ARG A 203 2.06 -3.41 0.95
N TYR A 204 0.75 -3.25 1.04
CA TYR A 204 -0.24 -4.32 0.95
C TYR A 204 -0.89 -4.28 -0.44
N ALA A 205 -0.77 -5.37 -1.19
CA ALA A 205 -1.59 -5.62 -2.37
C ALA A 205 -2.76 -6.52 -2.00
N LEU A 206 -3.97 -6.02 -2.23
CA LEU A 206 -5.23 -6.69 -1.97
C LEU A 206 -5.76 -7.22 -3.30
N LEU A 207 -5.96 -8.52 -3.40
CA LEU A 207 -6.37 -9.23 -4.62
C LEU A 207 -7.68 -9.94 -4.35
N VAL A 208 -8.78 -9.41 -4.88
CA VAL A 208 -10.09 -10.05 -4.81
C VAL A 208 -10.22 -11.07 -5.93
N ASP A 209 -10.68 -12.26 -5.61
CA ASP A 209 -11.19 -13.23 -6.57
C ASP A 209 -12.64 -12.87 -6.92
N ALA A 210 -12.86 -12.35 -8.13
CA ALA A 210 -14.17 -11.84 -8.55
C ALA A 210 -15.29 -12.90 -8.51
N PRO A 211 -15.07 -14.19 -8.80
CA PRO A 211 -16.11 -15.21 -8.67
C PRO A 211 -16.53 -15.53 -7.24
N THR A 212 -15.58 -15.63 -6.29
CA THR A 212 -15.86 -16.14 -4.94
C THR A 212 -15.89 -15.08 -3.84
N GLY A 213 -15.32 -13.90 -4.09
CA GLY A 213 -15.14 -12.86 -3.09
C GLY A 213 -13.99 -13.12 -2.12
N ARG A 214 -13.22 -14.19 -2.32
CA ARG A 214 -11.99 -14.46 -1.57
C ARG A 214 -11.02 -13.31 -1.73
N LEU A 215 -10.38 -12.92 -0.62
CA LEU A 215 -9.34 -11.90 -0.60
C LEU A 215 -7.98 -12.52 -0.30
N ASP A 216 -7.03 -12.32 -1.21
CA ASP A 216 -5.62 -12.60 -1.02
C ASP A 216 -4.85 -11.31 -0.76
N VAL A 217 -3.90 -11.33 0.17
CA VAL A 217 -3.09 -10.16 0.52
C VAL A 217 -1.61 -10.48 0.46
N VAL A 218 -0.87 -9.74 -0.36
CA VAL A 218 0.59 -9.81 -0.45
C VAL A 218 1.18 -8.56 0.19
N LEU A 219 2.19 -8.73 1.04
CA LEU A 219 2.83 -7.68 1.81
C LEU A 219 4.34 -7.68 1.57
N TRP A 220 4.91 -6.50 1.30
CA TRP A 220 6.36 -6.28 1.24
C TRP A 220 6.72 -4.86 1.73
N PRO A 221 7.98 -4.61 2.13
CA PRO A 221 8.43 -3.28 2.51
C PRO A 221 8.86 -2.45 1.29
N LEU A 222 8.61 -1.14 1.33
CA LEU A 222 9.17 -0.13 0.43
C LEU A 222 10.15 0.78 1.17
N GLU A 223 10.95 1.52 0.40
CA GLU A 223 11.82 2.59 0.89
C GLU A 223 12.74 2.13 2.02
N ALA A 224 13.11 0.84 1.98
CA ALA A 224 13.80 0.23 3.09
C ALA A 224 15.24 0.71 3.24
N GLY A 225 15.80 1.56 2.37
CA GLY A 225 17.09 2.24 2.62
C GLY A 225 18.22 1.36 3.17
N GLY A 226 18.33 0.12 2.65
CA GLY A 226 19.31 -0.89 3.09
C GLY A 226 18.91 -1.74 4.32
N CYS A 227 17.70 -1.62 4.86
CA CYS A 227 17.20 -2.48 5.95
C CYS A 227 17.07 -3.95 5.53
N PHE A 228 16.98 -4.22 4.22
CA PHE A 228 16.97 -5.57 3.66
C PHE A 228 18.00 -5.66 2.54
N ALA A 229 18.67 -6.82 2.45
CA ALA A 229 19.52 -7.14 1.29
C ALA A 229 18.67 -7.35 0.02
N ALA A 230 17.49 -7.95 0.17
CA ALA A 230 16.42 -7.98 -0.82
C ALA A 230 15.08 -7.87 -0.05
N PRO A 231 14.12 -7.04 -0.51
CA PRO A 231 12.87 -6.85 0.22
C PRO A 231 12.11 -8.18 0.27
N PRO A 232 11.85 -8.74 1.46
CA PRO A 232 11.05 -9.94 1.59
C PRO A 232 9.60 -9.63 1.21
N ALA A 233 8.89 -10.63 0.69
CA ALA A 233 7.45 -10.56 0.50
C ALA A 233 6.78 -11.74 1.18
N VAL A 234 5.57 -11.53 1.68
CA VAL A 234 4.74 -12.58 2.30
C VAL A 234 3.32 -12.51 1.79
N ARG A 235 2.67 -13.68 1.67
CA ARG A 235 1.20 -13.79 1.60
C ARG A 235 0.68 -13.83 3.03
N MET A 236 -0.17 -12.87 3.38
CA MET A 236 -0.81 -12.81 4.68
C MET A 236 -1.84 -13.94 4.81
N SER A 237 -1.95 -14.51 6.01
CA SER A 237 -3.08 -15.39 6.31
C SER A 237 -4.37 -14.57 6.43
N PRO A 238 -5.54 -15.09 6.03
CA PRO A 238 -6.81 -14.44 6.32
C PRO A 238 -6.99 -14.21 7.82
N ASN A 239 -7.57 -13.06 8.21
CA ASN A 239 -7.82 -12.70 9.60
C ASN A 239 -6.55 -12.73 10.49
N ALA A 240 -5.41 -12.30 9.95
CA ALA A 240 -4.13 -12.38 10.65
C ALA A 240 -4.15 -11.60 11.98
N ILE A 241 -3.72 -12.26 13.06
CA ILE A 241 -3.50 -11.64 14.37
C ILE A 241 -2.01 -11.61 14.63
N ASP A 242 -1.42 -10.43 14.49
CA ASP A 242 0.01 -10.23 14.60
C ASP A 242 0.37 -9.68 15.98
N PRO A 243 1.26 -10.33 16.75
CA PRO A 243 1.70 -9.81 18.04
C PRO A 243 2.61 -8.57 17.92
N ALA A 244 3.00 -8.15 16.70
CA ALA A 244 3.82 -6.97 16.43
C ALA A 244 4.92 -6.73 17.48
N GLU A 245 5.82 -7.69 17.59
CA GLU A 245 6.86 -7.64 18.62
C GLU A 245 7.88 -6.54 18.35
N LEU A 246 7.81 -5.50 19.18
CA LEU A 246 8.59 -4.29 19.10
C LEU A 246 9.97 -4.48 19.74
N VAL A 247 11.01 -4.13 19.00
CA VAL A 247 12.38 -4.03 19.45
C VAL A 247 12.63 -2.58 19.90
N PRO A 248 13.00 -2.35 21.18
CA PRO A 248 13.38 -1.04 21.65
C PRO A 248 14.68 -0.56 21.01
N ASP A 249 14.77 0.73 20.70
CA ASP A 249 16.02 1.43 20.43
C ASP A 249 16.40 2.24 21.69
N PRO A 250 17.46 1.87 22.41
CA PRO A 250 17.90 2.59 23.61
C PRO A 250 18.17 4.08 23.36
N LYS A 251 18.54 4.47 22.13
CA LYS A 251 18.79 5.88 21.76
C LYS A 251 17.51 6.66 21.51
N GLY A 252 16.36 5.98 21.42
CA GLY A 252 15.04 6.60 21.27
C GLY A 252 14.49 7.19 22.57
N PHE A 253 15.11 6.91 23.71
CA PHE A 253 14.72 7.46 25.01
C PHE A 253 15.49 8.75 25.32
N ASP A 254 14.79 9.76 25.83
CA ASP A 254 15.44 10.96 26.36
C ASP A 254 16.06 10.71 27.76
N ALA A 255 16.68 11.74 28.34
CA ALA A 255 17.32 11.67 29.66
C ALA A 255 16.34 11.34 30.81
N LEU A 256 15.03 11.52 30.60
CA LEU A 256 13.98 11.19 31.56
C LEU A 256 13.38 9.79 31.31
N GLY A 257 13.87 9.06 30.29
CA GLY A 257 13.36 7.76 29.90
C GLY A 257 12.04 7.82 29.12
N ILE A 258 11.70 8.98 28.55
CA ILE A 258 10.50 9.15 27.72
C ILE A 258 10.81 8.69 26.30
N ALA A 259 9.96 7.82 25.77
CA ALA A 259 10.09 7.29 24.41
C ALA A 259 9.70 8.32 23.35
N SER A 260 10.55 8.47 22.34
CA SER A 260 10.20 9.09 21.04
C SER A 260 9.44 8.10 20.13
N ASP A 261 8.94 8.58 18.99
CA ASP A 261 8.15 7.77 18.05
C ASP A 261 8.98 6.63 17.42
N SER A 262 10.29 6.82 17.25
CA SER A 262 11.21 5.81 16.74
C SER A 262 11.71 4.83 17.81
N THR A 263 11.31 4.96 19.07
CA THR A 263 11.82 4.11 20.15
C THR A 263 11.50 2.65 19.94
N PHE A 264 10.42 2.33 19.24
CA PHE A 264 9.95 0.97 19.05
C PHE A 264 9.73 0.67 17.58
N GLY A 265 10.27 -0.45 17.11
CA GLY A 265 10.05 -0.91 15.74
C GLY A 265 9.96 -2.42 15.65
N VAL A 266 9.24 -2.93 14.66
CA VAL A 266 9.25 -4.36 14.32
C VAL A 266 10.49 -4.69 13.49
N ASP A 267 11.03 -5.90 13.56
CA ASP A 267 12.20 -6.31 12.75
C ASP A 267 11.88 -7.42 11.74
N ARG A 268 10.60 -7.75 11.62
CA ARG A 268 10.06 -8.80 10.77
C ARG A 268 8.71 -8.39 10.22
N LEU A 269 8.35 -8.97 9.09
CA LEU A 269 7.01 -8.83 8.54
C LEU A 269 5.98 -9.52 9.46
N PRO A 270 4.72 -9.05 9.44
CA PRO A 270 3.63 -9.61 10.22
C PRO A 270 3.48 -11.13 10.09
N THR A 271 3.03 -11.76 11.17
CA THR A 271 2.73 -13.18 11.26
C THR A 271 1.28 -13.39 11.75
N PRO A 272 0.60 -14.51 11.41
CA PRO A 272 1.04 -15.59 10.53
C PRO A 272 0.99 -15.20 9.05
N SER A 273 2.08 -15.50 8.34
CA SER A 273 2.22 -15.23 6.91
C SER A 273 3.15 -16.26 6.25
N THR A 274 3.02 -16.42 4.94
CA THR A 274 3.79 -17.38 4.16
C THR A 274 4.74 -16.62 3.23
N PRO A 275 6.06 -16.87 3.25
CA PRO A 275 6.99 -16.22 2.35
C PRO A 275 6.64 -16.45 0.88
N VAL A 276 6.71 -15.39 0.07
CA VAL A 276 6.56 -15.44 -1.39
C VAL A 276 7.75 -14.75 -2.06
N SER A 277 8.10 -15.21 -3.26
CA SER A 277 9.16 -14.60 -4.06
C SER A 277 8.54 -13.70 -5.12
N LEU A 278 8.87 -12.40 -5.08
CA LEU A 278 8.53 -11.50 -6.17
C LEU A 278 9.48 -11.74 -7.34
N PRO A 279 8.97 -12.05 -8.55
CA PRO A 279 9.77 -12.17 -9.77
C PRO A 279 10.65 -10.93 -9.98
N GLY A 280 11.84 -11.12 -10.55
CA GLY A 280 12.84 -10.04 -10.69
C GLY A 280 12.34 -8.88 -11.56
N ASP A 281 11.58 -9.20 -12.60
CA ASP A 281 10.89 -8.28 -13.51
C ASP A 281 9.71 -7.54 -12.85
N LEU A 282 9.11 -8.09 -11.79
CA LEU A 282 8.06 -7.43 -11.02
C LEU A 282 8.61 -6.36 -10.05
N ARG A 283 9.87 -6.49 -9.61
CA ARG A 283 10.44 -5.61 -8.56
C ARG A 283 10.38 -4.12 -8.91
N PRO A 284 10.74 -3.66 -10.13
CA PRO A 284 10.65 -2.25 -10.47
C PRO A 284 9.24 -1.70 -10.26
N LEU A 285 8.19 -2.43 -10.70
CA LEU A 285 6.80 -2.03 -10.49
C LEU A 285 6.40 -2.08 -9.01
N ALA A 286 6.81 -3.13 -8.29
CA ALA A 286 6.49 -3.30 -6.88
C ALA A 286 7.09 -2.18 -5.99
N GLU A 287 8.16 -1.52 -6.44
CA GLU A 287 8.84 -0.42 -5.75
C GLU A 287 8.31 0.98 -6.12
N GLN A 288 7.50 1.12 -7.18
CA GLN A 288 6.96 2.42 -7.62
C GLN A 288 6.00 3.04 -6.60
N THR A 289 6.04 4.35 -6.38
CA THR A 289 5.09 5.05 -5.50
C THR A 289 3.96 5.75 -6.25
N ARG A 290 3.99 5.70 -7.59
CA ARG A 290 3.00 6.26 -8.50
C ARG A 290 2.85 5.32 -9.68
N PHE A 291 1.62 5.18 -10.18
CA PHE A 291 1.30 4.25 -11.24
C PHE A 291 0.50 4.95 -12.34
N THR A 292 0.73 4.53 -13.58
CA THR A 292 -0.26 4.62 -14.65
C THR A 292 -1.24 3.44 -14.56
N PRO A 293 -2.43 3.51 -15.19
CA PRO A 293 -3.34 2.36 -15.27
C PRO A 293 -2.69 1.10 -15.87
N ASP A 294 -1.83 1.24 -16.88
CA ASP A 294 -1.09 0.11 -17.48
C ASP A 294 -0.15 -0.55 -16.45
N GLU A 295 0.61 0.23 -15.71
CA GLU A 295 1.53 -0.27 -14.67
C GLU A 295 0.76 -0.92 -13.51
N ALA A 296 -0.34 -0.32 -13.08
CA ALA A 296 -1.22 -0.86 -12.05
C ALA A 296 -1.80 -2.22 -12.46
N ARG A 297 -2.26 -2.34 -13.71
CA ARG A 297 -2.75 -3.60 -14.27
C ARG A 297 -1.66 -4.65 -14.41
N ALA A 298 -0.47 -4.25 -14.86
CA ALA A 298 0.67 -5.16 -14.97
C ALA A 298 1.09 -5.70 -13.59
N LEU A 299 1.12 -4.84 -12.57
CA LEU A 299 1.37 -5.20 -11.18
C LEU A 299 0.31 -6.19 -10.67
N GLU A 300 -0.98 -5.91 -10.89
CA GLU A 300 -2.08 -6.80 -10.51
C GLU A 300 -1.90 -8.19 -11.14
N ALA A 301 -1.71 -8.25 -12.46
CA ALA A 301 -1.56 -9.51 -13.19
C ALA A 301 -0.40 -10.36 -12.65
N ALA A 302 0.78 -9.75 -12.49
CA ALA A 302 1.95 -10.45 -11.98
C ALA A 302 1.77 -10.94 -10.53
N LEU A 303 1.12 -10.15 -9.67
CA LEU A 303 0.83 -10.57 -8.29
C LEU A 303 -0.22 -11.69 -8.22
N ARG A 304 -1.20 -11.72 -9.14
CA ARG A 304 -2.14 -12.83 -9.25
C ARG A 304 -1.43 -14.14 -9.56
N ASP A 305 -0.39 -14.11 -10.39
CA ASP A 305 0.40 -15.31 -10.68
C ASP A 305 1.20 -15.76 -9.45
N VAL A 306 1.75 -14.81 -8.68
CA VAL A 306 2.46 -15.12 -7.40
C VAL A 306 1.54 -15.85 -6.41
N VAL A 307 0.28 -15.47 -6.29
CA VAL A 307 -0.65 -16.13 -5.34
C VAL A 307 -1.21 -17.46 -5.85
N LYS A 308 -1.37 -17.62 -7.17
CA LYS A 308 -1.87 -18.86 -7.79
C LYS A 308 -0.89 -20.02 -7.72
N LEU A 309 0.42 -19.75 -7.79
CA LEU A 309 1.47 -20.79 -7.81
C LEU A 309 1.54 -21.68 -6.56
N ARG A 310 0.63 -21.52 -5.59
CA ARG A 310 0.63 -22.24 -4.31
C ARG A 310 -0.73 -22.82 -3.91
N GLU A 311 -1.73 -22.75 -4.79
CA GLU A 311 -2.92 -23.60 -4.71
C GLU A 311 -2.66 -24.92 -5.44
#